data_AF-A0AA88DCI6-F1
#
_entry.id   AF-A0AA88DCI6-F1
#
_cell.length_a   1.000
_cell.length_b   1.000
_cell.length_c   1.000
_cell.angle_alpha   90.00
_cell.angle_beta   90.00
_cell.angle_gamma   90.00
#
_symmetry.space_group_name_H-M   'P 1'
#
loop_
_entity.id
_entity.type
_entity.pdbx_description
1 polymer ?
#
loop_
_entity_poly.entity_id
_entity_poly.type
_entity_poly.pdbx_seq_one_letter_code
_entity_poly.pdbx_strand_id
1 'polypeptide(L)'
;MLQKECQNGCSRGESSSCLWVYDCFLDGELDQLVEDEDAEKSKAEKMTKLGLWCIQEEPSVHPSMKKVCLMLEGTIEIPPPPNPTSSVSIVQIN
;
A
#
# COMPACT_ATOMS: atom_id res chain seq x y z
N MET A 1 -14.19 22.69 -9.39
CA MET A 1 -14.06 21.71 -8.29
C MET A 1 -12.89 20.85 -8.70
N LEU A 2 -11.72 21.13 -8.13
CA LEU A 2 -10.43 20.85 -8.75
C LEU A 2 -10.23 19.34 -8.94
N GLN A 3 -10.01 18.92 -10.20
CA GLN A 3 -9.23 17.73 -10.50
C GLN A 3 -7.89 17.89 -9.78
N LYS A 4 -7.72 17.17 -8.67
CA LYS A 4 -6.42 16.99 -8.06
C LYS A 4 -5.79 15.85 -8.84
N GLU A 5 -4.94 16.22 -9.80
CA GLU A 5 -4.11 15.27 -10.53
C GLU A 5 -3.13 14.67 -9.52
N CYS A 6 -3.18 13.35 -9.27
CA CYS A 6 -2.13 12.67 -8.50
C CYS A 6 -0.92 12.41 -9.39
N GLN A 7 -0.47 13.46 -10.07
CA GLN A 7 0.57 13.39 -11.09
C GLN A 7 1.94 13.86 -10.59
N ASN A 8 2.17 13.89 -9.27
CA ASN A 8 3.43 14.41 -8.71
C ASN A 8 4.20 13.42 -7.81
N GLY A 9 4.10 12.11 -8.05
CA GLY A 9 4.85 11.09 -7.28
C GLY A 9 6.27 10.77 -7.76
N CYS A 10 6.67 11.19 -8.97
CA CYS A 10 8.00 10.88 -9.52
C CYS A 10 8.78 12.15 -9.89
N SER A 11 8.89 13.09 -8.97
CA SER A 11 9.89 14.16 -9.06
C SER A 11 11.13 13.72 -8.30
N ARG A 12 12.21 13.43 -9.03
CA ARG A 12 13.57 13.15 -8.55
C ARG A 12 13.87 13.77 -7.17
N GLY A 13 13.73 12.96 -6.13
CA GLY A 13 14.01 13.32 -4.75
C GLY A 13 13.59 12.15 -3.88
N GLU A 14 14.54 11.57 -3.17
CA GLU A 14 14.41 10.31 -2.43
C GLU A 14 13.25 10.34 -1.43
N SER A 15 12.11 9.75 -1.80
CA SER A 15 11.08 9.30 -0.88
C SER A 15 10.62 7.95 -1.41
N SER A 16 10.63 6.93 -0.56
CA SER A 16 10.45 5.55 -0.98
C SER A 16 9.16 5.41 -1.80
N SER A 17 9.21 4.75 -2.94
CA SER A 17 8.04 4.47 -3.80
C SER A 17 6.84 3.91 -3.00
N CYS A 18 7.15 3.22 -1.89
CA CYS A 18 6.20 2.67 -0.94
C CYS A 18 5.38 3.70 -0.14
N LEU A 19 5.96 4.87 0.21
CA LEU A 19 5.25 5.93 0.93
C LEU A 19 4.17 6.56 0.06
N TRP A 20 4.50 6.87 -1.19
CA TRP A 20 3.54 7.42 -2.15
C TRP A 20 2.35 6.48 -2.39
N VAL A 21 2.61 5.18 -2.55
CA VAL A 21 1.53 4.18 -2.70
C VAL A 21 0.65 4.10 -1.45
N TYR A 22 1.24 4.25 -0.26
CA TYR A 22 0.48 4.29 0.99
C TYR A 22 -0.41 5.53 1.09
N ASP A 23 0.09 6.70 0.69
CA ASP A 23 -0.68 7.95 0.67
C ASP A 23 -1.84 7.86 -0.33
N CYS A 24 -1.61 7.37 -1.55
CA CYS A 24 -2.66 7.12 -2.53
C CYS A 24 -3.71 6.11 -2.01
N PHE A 25 -3.28 5.10 -1.24
CA PHE A 25 -4.19 4.17 -0.58
C PHE A 25 -5.07 4.86 0.47
N LEU A 26 -4.52 5.76 1.28
CA LEU A 26 -5.29 6.51 2.29
C LEU A 26 -6.29 7.48 1.67
N ASP A 27 -5.90 8.13 0.57
CA ASP A 27 -6.75 9.10 -0.12
C ASP A 27 -7.84 8.44 -0.97
N GLY A 28 -7.84 7.10 -1.07
CA GLY A 28 -8.79 6.33 -1.89
C GLY A 28 -8.58 6.53 -3.38
N GLU A 29 -7.41 7.02 -3.78
CA GLU A 29 -7.04 7.40 -5.15
C GLU A 29 -6.32 6.25 -5.88
N LEU A 30 -6.63 5.01 -5.49
CA LEU A 30 -6.08 3.81 -6.13
C LEU A 30 -6.66 3.55 -7.52
N ASP A 31 -7.78 4.18 -7.85
CA ASP A 31 -8.37 4.21 -9.18
C ASP A 31 -7.43 4.85 -10.22
N GLN A 32 -6.48 5.69 -9.79
CA GLN A 32 -5.49 6.29 -10.67
C GLN A 32 -4.34 5.33 -11.04
N LEU A 33 -4.24 4.17 -10.37
CA LEU A 33 -3.21 3.16 -10.67
C LEU A 33 -3.62 2.22 -11.81
N VAL A 34 -4.90 2.16 -12.19
CA VAL A 34 -5.45 1.12 -13.08
C VAL A 34 -6.46 1.70 -14.07
N GLU A 35 -6.47 1.18 -15.29
CA GLU A 35 -7.43 1.56 -16.33
C GLU A 35 -8.86 1.13 -15.94
N ASP A 36 -9.87 1.79 -16.53
CA ASP A 36 -11.26 1.95 -16.03
C ASP A 36 -12.15 0.67 -16.04
N GLU A 37 -11.62 -0.50 -15.69
CA GLU A 37 -12.37 -1.73 -15.46
C GLU A 37 -12.56 -1.99 -13.95
N ASP A 38 -13.82 -2.03 -13.49
CA ASP A 38 -14.16 -2.24 -12.07
C ASP A 38 -13.56 -3.52 -11.47
N ALA A 39 -13.45 -4.58 -12.29
CA ALA A 39 -12.82 -5.84 -11.89
C ALA A 39 -11.31 -5.68 -11.61
N GLU A 40 -10.63 -4.83 -12.39
CA GLU A 40 -9.21 -4.54 -12.19
C GLU A 40 -9.00 -3.59 -11.00
N LYS A 41 -9.93 -2.68 -10.70
CA LYS A 41 -9.88 -1.82 -9.49
C LYS A 41 -9.88 -2.63 -8.19
N SER A 42 -10.80 -3.59 -8.05
CA SER A 42 -10.86 -4.44 -6.84
C SER A 42 -9.59 -5.28 -6.64
N LYS A 43 -9.05 -5.78 -7.75
CA LYS A 43 -7.80 -6.54 -7.76
C LYS A 43 -6.61 -5.65 -7.42
N ALA A 44 -6.54 -4.45 -7.98
CA ALA A 44 -5.52 -3.46 -7.69
C ALA A 44 -5.48 -3.08 -6.20
N GLU A 45 -6.65 -2.84 -5.61
CA GLU A 45 -6.77 -2.54 -4.19
C GLU A 45 -6.26 -3.70 -3.33
N LYS A 46 -6.67 -4.95 -3.64
CA LYS A 46 -6.19 -6.14 -2.93
C LYS A 46 -4.69 -6.31 -3.04
N MET A 47 -4.14 -6.18 -4.25
CA MET A 47 -2.71 -6.32 -4.49
C MET A 47 -1.91 -5.20 -3.81
N THR A 48 -2.45 -3.98 -3.78
CA THR A 48 -1.83 -2.84 -3.10
C THR A 48 -1.77 -3.06 -1.59
N LYS A 49 -2.88 -3.47 -0.97
CA LYS A 49 -2.90 -3.80 0.46
C LYS A 49 -1.90 -4.92 0.81
N LEU A 50 -1.84 -5.99 0.01
CA LEU A 50 -0.87 -7.07 0.21
C LEU A 50 0.58 -6.59 0.02
N GLY A 51 0.85 -5.81 -1.02
CA GLY A 51 2.17 -5.21 -1.24
C GLY A 51 2.61 -4.36 -0.05
N LEU A 52 1.71 -3.52 0.48
CA LEU A 52 1.95 -2.69 1.66
C LEU A 52 2.17 -3.51 2.94
N TRP A 53 1.59 -4.71 3.07
CA TRP A 53 1.90 -5.65 4.16
C TRP A 53 3.28 -6.29 4.00
N CYS A 54 3.70 -6.61 2.77
CA CYS A 54 4.97 -7.28 2.49
C CYS A 54 6.20 -6.39 2.68
N ILE A 55 6.05 -5.07 2.52
CA ILE A 55 7.16 -4.11 2.67
C ILE A 55 7.40 -3.67 4.12
N GLN A 56 6.56 -4.08 5.07
CA GLN A 56 6.71 -3.70 6.48
C GLN A 56 8.01 -4.25 7.02
N GLU A 57 8.78 -3.44 7.75
CA GLU A 57 10.07 -3.86 8.30
C GLU A 57 9.91 -4.92 9.39
N GLU A 58 8.84 -4.83 10.17
CA GLU A 58 8.56 -5.74 11.28
C GLU A 58 7.97 -7.07 10.75
N PRO A 59 8.70 -8.19 10.83
CA PRO A 59 8.21 -9.46 10.27
C PRO A 59 7.02 -10.03 11.05
N SER A 60 6.88 -9.68 12.33
CA SER A 60 5.77 -10.18 13.16
C SER A 60 4.41 -9.64 12.73
N VAL A 61 4.36 -8.53 11.99
CA VAL A 61 3.11 -7.99 11.46
C VAL A 61 2.73 -8.63 10.12
N HIS A 62 3.64 -9.35 9.47
CA HIS A 62 3.33 -9.99 8.18
C HIS A 62 2.27 -11.09 8.34
N PRO A 63 1.25 -11.11 7.48
CA PRO A 63 0.30 -12.22 7.46
C PRO A 63 0.99 -13.53 7.05
N SER A 64 0.60 -14.65 7.67
CA SER A 64 1.11 -15.96 7.28
C SER A 64 0.73 -16.29 5.82
N MET A 65 1.53 -17.12 5.14
CA MET A 65 1.25 -17.51 3.76
C MET A 65 -0.16 -18.12 3.58
N LYS A 66 -0.61 -18.92 4.56
CA LYS A 66 -1.99 -19.45 4.59
C LYS A 66 -3.03 -18.32 4.61
N LYS A 67 -2.80 -17.27 5.39
CA LYS A 67 -3.69 -16.11 5.46
C LYS A 67 -3.67 -15.31 4.16
N VAL A 68 -2.51 -15.15 3.53
CA VAL A 68 -2.36 -14.51 2.21
C VAL A 68 -3.15 -15.28 1.14
N CYS A 69 -3.09 -16.62 1.11
CA CYS A 69 -3.90 -17.40 0.17
C CYS A 69 -5.40 -17.15 0.34
N LEU A 70 -5.90 -17.18 1.58
CA LEU A 70 -7.32 -16.91 1.86
C LEU A 70 -7.73 -15.49 1.45
N MET A 71 -6.83 -14.51 1.58
CA MET A 71 -7.05 -13.13 1.14
C MET A 71 -7.13 -13.03 -0.39
N LEU A 72 -6.24 -13.72 -1.10
CA LEU A 72 -6.21 -13.76 -2.57
C LEU A 72 -7.43 -14.45 -3.17
N GLU A 73 -7.88 -15.54 -2.55
CA GLU A 73 -9.10 -16.27 -2.91
C GLU A 73 -10.37 -15.44 -2.62
N GLY A 74 -10.27 -14.36 -1.85
CA GLY A 74 -11.41 -13.55 -1.43
C GLY A 74 -12.24 -14.21 -0.33
N THR A 75 -11.73 -15.27 0.30
CA THR A 75 -12.38 -15.98 1.42
C THR A 75 -12.39 -15.14 2.69
N ILE A 76 -11.37 -14.29 2.88
CA ILE A 76 -11.29 -13.30 3.97
C ILE A 76 -10.90 -11.93 3.42
N GLU A 77 -11.37 -10.87 4.08
CA GLU A 77 -10.98 -9.50 3.72
C GLU A 77 -9.53 -9.18 4.10
N ILE A 78 -8.93 -8.25 3.35
CA ILE A 78 -7.58 -7.75 3.61
C ILE A 78 -7.70 -6.53 4.52
N PRO A 79 -7.20 -6.59 5.76
CA PRO A 79 -7.25 -5.44 6.66
C PRO A 79 -6.36 -4.31 6.12
N PRO A 80 -6.65 -3.05 6.48
CA PRO A 80 -5.77 -1.93 6.15
C PRO A 80 -4.33 -2.21 6.63
N PRO A 81 -3.32 -1.99 5.78
CA PRO A 81 -1.94 -2.17 6.15
C PRO A 81 -1.50 -1.11 7.19
N PRO A 82 -0.57 -1.46 8.09
CA PRO A 82 -0.03 -0.52 9.06
C PRO A 82 0.80 0.56 8.35
N ASN A 83 0.96 1.70 9.01
CA ASN A 83 1.73 2.81 8.43
C ASN A 83 3.22 2.42 8.31
N PRO A 84 3.82 2.48 7.11
CA PRO A 84 5.21 2.09 6.88
C PRO A 84 6.24 2.96 7.63
N THR A 85 5.89 4.13 8.17
CA THR A 85 6.82 4.99 8.95
C THR A 85 6.90 4.65 10.43
N SER A 86 6.12 3.67 10.92
CA SER A 86 5.99 3.41 12.36
C SER A 86 7.18 2.70 13.01
N SER A 87 8.19 2.25 12.24
CA SER A 87 9.36 1.52 12.77
C SER A 87 10.69 2.29 12.77
N VAL A 88 10.72 3.59 12.46
CA VAL A 88 11.98 4.37 12.59
C VAL A 88 12.24 4.70 14.06
N SER A 89 12.72 3.71 14.82
CA SER A 89 13.63 3.99 15.92
C SER A 89 14.94 4.43 15.29
N ILE A 90 15.11 5.74 15.08
CA ILE A 90 16.45 6.30 14.85
C ILE A 90 17.27 5.88 16.07
N VAL A 91 18.14 4.89 15.89
CA VAL A 91 19.24 4.66 16.82
C VAL A 91 20.08 5.92 16.77
N GLN A 92 19.86 6.79 17.75
CA GLN A 92 20.67 7.98 17.95
C GLN A 92 22.03 7.50 18.42
N ILE A 93 22.94 7.24 17.47
CA ILE A 93 24.34 6.93 17.77
C ILE A 93 24.94 8.22 18.33
N ASN A 94 25.15 8.17 19.63
CA ASN A 94 25.90 9.09 20.47
C ASN A 94 27.41 8.93 20.27
#